data_AF-A0A935AF64-F1
#
_entry.id   AF-A0A935AF64-F1
#
_cell.length_a   1.000
_cell.length_b   1.000
_cell.length_c   1.000
_cell.angle_alpha   90.00
_cell.angle_beta   90.00
_cell.angle_gamma   90.00
#
_symmetry.space_group_name_H-M   'P 1'
#
loop_
_entity.id
_entity.type
_entity.pdbx_description
1 polymer ?
#
loop_
_entity_poly.entity_id
_entity_poly.type
_entity_poly.pdbx_seq_one_letter_code
_entity_poly.pdbx_strand_id
1 'polypeptide(L)'
;MLRHAVILTFVLLAGTALAGTVLPSGPFQGVELDTLSPEQREIITRASEDFERVLQGKRPKNAALDEKAPLPADGGTLFYAGKGYRLTVIKSLSSFGNAGDGLQGYVYGPVLSFPKSFAPGNMSEVVSLRFYTNQQLQALTGGE
;
A
#
# COMPACT_ATOMS: atom_id res chain seq x y z
N MET A 1 -8.22 72.65 7.51
CA MET A 1 -7.75 71.45 6.79
C MET A 1 -8.05 70.23 7.66
N LEU A 2 -9.15 69.50 7.39
CA LEU A 2 -9.63 68.39 8.23
C LEU A 2 -9.41 67.07 7.49
N ARG A 3 -8.42 66.27 7.90
CA ARG A 3 -8.10 64.98 7.30
C ARG A 3 -8.98 63.90 7.93
N HIS A 4 -9.89 63.32 7.15
CA HIS A 4 -10.70 62.18 7.55
C HIS A 4 -9.87 60.91 7.40
N ALA A 5 -9.64 60.19 8.50
CA ALA A 5 -9.05 58.86 8.47
C ALA A 5 -10.17 57.82 8.33
N VAL A 6 -10.22 57.11 7.20
CA VAL A 6 -11.11 55.97 6.99
C VAL A 6 -10.37 54.72 7.46
N ILE A 7 -10.83 54.13 8.56
CA ILE A 7 -10.32 52.86 9.07
C ILE A 7 -11.12 51.74 8.39
N LEU A 8 -10.49 51.06 7.43
CA LEU A 8 -11.06 49.88 6.77
C LEU A 8 -10.82 48.66 7.67
N THR A 9 -11.87 48.14 8.28
CA THR A 9 -11.79 46.93 9.11
C THR A 9 -11.96 45.71 8.20
N PHE A 10 -10.88 44.95 7.97
CA PHE A 10 -10.93 43.65 7.31
C PHE A 10 -11.36 42.59 8.34
N VAL A 11 -12.59 42.09 8.21
CA VAL A 11 -13.04 40.91 8.94
C VAL A 11 -12.57 39.68 8.17
N LEU A 12 -11.55 39.01 8.67
CA LEU A 12 -11.05 37.75 8.13
C LEU A 12 -12.00 36.63 8.59
N LEU A 13 -12.96 36.23 7.75
CA LEU A 13 -13.70 34.99 7.97
C LEU A 13 -12.75 33.82 7.65
N ALA A 14 -12.18 33.22 8.70
CA ALA A 14 -11.53 31.93 8.59
C ALA A 14 -12.62 30.87 8.38
N GLY A 15 -12.96 30.60 7.12
CA GLY A 15 -13.71 29.41 6.76
C GLY A 15 -12.82 28.19 6.94
N THR A 16 -12.92 27.50 8.07
CA THR A 16 -12.37 26.15 8.22
C THR A 16 -13.16 25.22 7.31
N ALA A 17 -12.65 25.00 6.09
CA ALA A 17 -13.01 23.81 5.35
C ALA A 17 -12.61 22.61 6.21
N LEU A 18 -13.58 21.74 6.54
CA LEU A 18 -13.28 20.43 7.11
C LEU A 18 -12.47 19.67 6.06
N ALA A 19 -11.14 19.73 6.16
CA ALA A 19 -10.27 18.91 5.35
C ALA A 19 -10.57 17.45 5.72
N GLY A 20 -11.17 16.71 4.79
CA GLY A 20 -11.43 15.28 4.98
C GLY A 20 -10.15 14.52 5.28
N THR A 21 -10.25 13.43 6.03
CA THR A 21 -9.11 12.57 6.34
C THR A 21 -8.69 11.82 5.08
N VAL A 22 -7.52 12.15 4.54
CA VAL A 22 -6.98 11.54 3.32
C VAL A 22 -5.78 10.65 3.65
N LEU A 23 -5.65 9.51 2.97
CA LEU A 23 -4.45 8.69 3.10
C LEU A 23 -3.24 9.39 2.46
N PRO A 24 -2.15 9.63 3.23
CA PRO A 24 -1.02 10.39 2.74
C PRO A 24 -0.13 9.60 1.76
N SER A 25 -0.20 8.27 1.78
CA SER A 25 0.66 7.37 1.03
C SER A 25 0.02 6.00 0.80
N GLY A 26 0.74 5.12 0.11
CA GLY A 26 0.30 3.75 -0.18
C GLY A 26 -0.59 3.61 -1.42
N PRO A 27 -1.14 2.41 -1.65
CA PRO A 27 -1.91 2.10 -2.86
C PRO A 27 -3.22 2.90 -3.00
N PHE A 28 -3.69 3.50 -1.91
CA PHE A 28 -4.91 4.31 -1.85
C PHE A 28 -4.63 5.77 -1.50
N GLN A 29 -3.42 6.26 -1.81
CA GLN A 29 -3.06 7.67 -1.63
C GLN A 29 -4.12 8.59 -2.26
N GLY A 30 -4.53 9.62 -1.52
CA GLY A 30 -5.52 10.58 -2.02
C GLY A 30 -6.99 10.16 -1.83
N VAL A 31 -7.27 8.94 -1.35
CA VAL A 31 -8.64 8.52 -1.03
C VAL A 31 -9.15 9.23 0.21
N GLU A 32 -10.32 9.86 0.10
CA GLU A 32 -11.06 10.49 1.19
C GLU A 32 -11.74 9.43 2.07
N LEU A 33 -11.15 9.13 3.23
CA LEU A 33 -11.62 8.08 4.13
C LEU A 33 -12.97 8.38 4.77
N ASP A 34 -13.36 9.65 4.82
CA ASP A 34 -14.62 10.09 5.42
C ASP A 34 -15.86 9.74 4.56
N THR A 35 -15.63 9.37 3.30
CA THR A 35 -16.67 8.86 2.40
C THR A 35 -17.00 7.37 2.62
N LEU A 36 -16.16 6.67 3.39
CA LEU A 36 -16.27 5.23 3.64
C LEU A 36 -16.99 4.94 4.96
N SER A 37 -17.65 3.78 5.04
CA SER A 37 -18.14 3.27 6.31
C SER A 37 -16.97 3.05 7.28
N PRO A 38 -17.20 3.07 8.61
CA PRO A 38 -16.13 2.83 9.58
C PRO A 38 -15.38 1.52 9.35
N GLU A 39 -16.09 0.46 8.97
CA GLU A 39 -15.50 -0.84 8.63
C GLU A 39 -14.63 -0.75 7.37
N GLN A 40 -15.13 -0.14 6.30
CA GLN A 40 -14.38 0.03 5.06
C GLN A 40 -13.11 0.88 5.28
N ARG A 41 -13.23 1.95 6.07
CA ARG A 41 -12.10 2.79 6.46
C ARG A 41 -11.02 1.99 7.19
N GLU A 42 -11.41 1.15 8.15
CA GLU A 42 -10.47 0.30 8.88
C GLU A 42 -9.75 -0.68 7.93
N ILE A 43 -10.50 -1.34 7.04
CA ILE A 43 -9.97 -2.29 6.06
C ILE A 43 -8.94 -1.61 5.15
N ILE A 44 -9.31 -0.49 4.51
CA ILE A 44 -8.43 0.24 3.58
C ILE A 44 -7.17 0.76 4.29
N THR A 45 -7.31 1.31 5.50
CA THR A 45 -6.18 1.85 6.26
C THR A 45 -5.16 0.75 6.60
N ARG A 46 -5.63 -0.40 7.13
CA ARG A 46 -4.74 -1.53 7.49
C ARG A 46 -4.10 -2.16 6.27
N ALA A 47 -4.87 -2.34 5.20
CA ALA A 47 -4.37 -2.88 3.95
C ALA A 47 -3.30 -1.97 3.33
N SER A 48 -3.50 -0.65 3.37
CA SER A 48 -2.52 0.33 2.90
C SER A 48 -1.21 0.28 3.70
N GLU A 49 -1.30 0.24 5.04
CA GLU A 49 -0.12 0.15 5.91
C GLU A 49 0.70 -1.13 5.61
N ASP A 50 0.03 -2.28 5.50
CA ASP A 50 0.72 -3.53 5.22
C ASP A 50 1.35 -3.57 3.83
N PHE A 51 0.67 -3.03 2.82
CA PHE A 51 1.20 -2.90 1.46
C PHE A 51 2.49 -2.08 1.45
N GLU A 52 2.50 -0.93 2.11
CA GLU A 52 3.68 -0.06 2.19
C GLU A 52 4.82 -0.70 2.97
N ARG A 53 4.52 -1.44 4.04
CA ARG A 53 5.55 -2.18 4.78
C ARG A 53 6.25 -3.20 3.89
N VAL A 54 5.50 -3.93 3.07
CA VAL A 54 6.10 -4.89 2.12
C VAL A 54 6.95 -4.18 1.07
N LEU A 55 6.51 -3.02 0.56
CA LEU A 55 7.35 -2.21 -0.34
C LEU A 55 8.67 -1.76 0.31
N GLN A 56 8.70 -1.63 1.63
CA GLN A 56 9.90 -1.33 2.42
C GLN A 56 10.68 -2.58 2.86
N GLY A 57 10.36 -3.77 2.32
CA GLY A 57 11.01 -5.03 2.68
C GLY A 57 10.61 -5.59 4.04
N LYS A 58 9.60 -5.01 4.71
CA LYS A 58 9.17 -5.42 6.05
C LYS A 58 7.98 -6.37 5.97
N ARG A 59 7.84 -7.24 6.98
CA ARG A 59 6.64 -8.05 7.16
C ARG A 59 5.39 -7.16 7.36
N PRO A 60 4.21 -7.62 6.87
CA PRO A 60 2.93 -7.02 7.22
C PRO A 60 2.77 -6.89 8.73
N LYS A 61 2.04 -5.87 9.19
CA LYS A 61 1.78 -5.62 10.61
C LYS A 61 0.39 -6.08 11.03
N ASN A 62 -0.60 -5.95 10.15
CA ASN A 62 -2.01 -6.17 10.46
C ASN A 62 -2.53 -7.53 9.98
N ALA A 63 -2.06 -8.01 8.83
CA ALA A 63 -2.38 -9.30 8.28
C ALA A 63 -1.49 -10.39 8.90
N ALA A 64 -2.11 -11.51 9.29
CA ALA A 64 -1.41 -12.66 9.83
C ALA A 64 -1.01 -13.62 8.71
N LEU A 65 0.10 -14.34 8.87
CA LEU A 65 0.49 -15.39 7.92
C LEU A 65 -0.62 -16.44 7.82
N ASP A 66 -1.02 -16.80 6.60
CA ASP A 66 -1.97 -17.88 6.36
C ASP A 66 -1.22 -19.21 6.32
N GLU A 67 -1.08 -19.85 7.49
CA GLU A 67 -0.39 -21.14 7.65
C GLU A 67 -1.05 -22.30 6.87
N LYS A 68 -2.28 -22.10 6.38
CA LYS A 68 -3.00 -23.10 5.59
C LYS A 68 -2.85 -22.89 4.09
N ALA A 69 -2.30 -21.75 3.67
CA ALA A 69 -2.05 -21.49 2.27
C ALA A 69 -0.93 -22.42 1.75
N PRO A 70 -1.03 -22.88 0.50
CA PRO A 70 0.04 -23.69 -0.09
C PRO A 70 1.33 -22.89 -0.13
N LEU A 71 2.45 -23.51 0.22
CA LEU A 71 3.78 -22.91 0.09
C LEU A 71 4.31 -23.18 -1.32
N PRO A 72 4.35 -22.18 -2.21
CA PRO A 72 4.84 -22.37 -3.56
C PRO A 72 6.35 -22.62 -3.54
N ALA A 73 6.82 -23.50 -4.42
CA ALA A 73 8.24 -23.74 -4.64
C ALA A 73 8.82 -22.68 -5.60
N ASP A 74 8.56 -21.39 -5.32
CA ASP A 74 8.87 -20.30 -6.23
C ASP A 74 10.00 -19.38 -5.76
N GLY A 75 10.54 -19.58 -4.55
CA GLY A 75 11.61 -18.74 -3.99
C GLY A 75 11.25 -18.03 -2.69
N GLY A 76 9.98 -18.09 -2.27
CA GLY A 76 9.55 -17.64 -0.95
C GLY A 76 8.32 -16.75 -0.94
N THR A 77 7.40 -16.89 -1.91
CA THR A 77 6.10 -16.21 -1.83
C THR A 77 5.33 -16.67 -0.58
N LEU A 78 4.74 -15.71 0.13
CA LEU A 78 3.96 -15.93 1.35
C LEU A 78 2.57 -15.30 1.23
N PHE A 79 1.59 -15.93 1.88
CA PHE A 79 0.20 -15.48 1.89
C PHE A 79 -0.21 -15.02 3.28
N TYR A 80 -0.93 -13.92 3.35
CA TYR A 80 -1.41 -13.32 4.59
C TYR A 80 -2.92 -13.06 4.53
N ALA A 81 -3.58 -13.21 5.68
CA ALA A 81 -4.99 -12.93 5.88
C ALA A 81 -5.15 -11.70 6.77
N GLY A 82 -5.70 -10.62 6.19
CA GLY A 82 -6.13 -9.43 6.92
C GLY A 82 -7.63 -9.44 7.19
N LYS A 83 -8.09 -8.53 8.06
CA LYS A 83 -9.53 -8.30 8.25
C LYS A 83 -10.09 -7.69 6.96
N GLY A 84 -10.84 -8.46 6.19
CA GLY A 84 -11.52 -7.98 4.97
C GLY A 84 -10.64 -7.89 3.70
N TYR A 85 -9.39 -8.34 3.75
CA TYR A 85 -8.48 -8.39 2.59
C TYR A 85 -7.50 -9.55 2.70
N ARG A 86 -6.89 -9.91 1.57
CA ARG A 86 -5.76 -10.83 1.50
C ARG A 86 -4.54 -10.07 0.98
N LEU A 87 -3.36 -10.46 1.47
CA LEU A 87 -2.10 -9.89 1.03
C LEU A 87 -1.16 -11.03 0.67
N THR A 88 -0.72 -11.06 -0.59
CA THR A 88 0.34 -11.96 -1.03
C THR A 88 1.62 -11.16 -1.14
N VAL A 89 2.67 -11.62 -0.46
CA VAL A 89 4.02 -11.09 -0.62
C VAL A 89 4.73 -11.99 -1.61
N ILE A 90 4.83 -11.52 -2.85
CA ILE A 90 5.53 -12.26 -3.91
C ILE A 90 7.03 -12.17 -3.62
N LYS A 91 7.72 -13.31 -3.67
CA LYS A 91 9.18 -13.43 -3.71
C LYS A 91 9.52 -14.61 -4.60
N SER A 92 9.51 -14.39 -5.90
CA SER A 92 9.67 -15.44 -6.90
C SER A 92 11.03 -15.34 -7.59
N LEU A 93 11.80 -16.43 -7.59
CA LEU A 93 13.03 -16.59 -8.36
C LEU A 93 12.73 -16.32 -9.84
N SER A 94 13.48 -15.41 -10.42
CA SER A 94 13.28 -14.98 -11.79
C SER A 94 14.61 -14.72 -12.48
N SER A 95 14.59 -14.90 -13.80
CA SER A 95 15.77 -14.67 -14.64
C SER A 95 15.37 -14.02 -15.94
N PHE A 96 16.20 -13.10 -16.41
CA PHE A 96 16.06 -12.43 -17.69
C PHE A 96 17.33 -12.64 -18.52
N GLY A 97 17.16 -13.09 -19.78
CA GLY A 97 18.27 -13.41 -20.67
C GLY A 97 18.52 -14.93 -20.78
N ASN A 98 19.59 -15.29 -21.49
CA ASN A 98 19.90 -16.69 -21.78
C ASN A 98 20.49 -17.41 -20.54
N ALA A 99 20.29 -18.72 -20.47
CA ALA A 99 20.89 -19.55 -19.43
C ALA A 99 22.43 -19.44 -19.49
N GLY A 100 23.05 -19.06 -18.35
CA GLY A 100 24.50 -18.89 -18.21
C GLY A 100 24.96 -17.43 -18.12
N ASP A 101 24.31 -16.52 -18.86
CA ASP A 101 24.70 -15.09 -18.95
C ASP A 101 23.58 -14.12 -18.54
N GLY A 102 22.42 -14.63 -18.10
CA GLY A 102 21.24 -13.86 -17.75
C GLY A 102 21.29 -13.23 -16.36
N LEU A 103 20.51 -12.15 -16.19
CA LEU A 103 20.30 -11.49 -14.90
C LEU A 103 19.43 -12.38 -14.01
N GLN A 104 20.01 -12.87 -12.92
CA GLN A 104 19.34 -13.70 -11.92
C GLN A 104 18.89 -12.85 -10.73
N GLY A 105 17.71 -13.12 -10.21
CA GLY A 105 17.19 -12.40 -9.05
C GLY A 105 15.79 -12.84 -8.67
N TYR A 106 15.01 -11.88 -8.18
CA TYR A 106 13.67 -12.10 -7.68
C TYR A 106 12.71 -11.04 -8.19
N VAL A 107 11.49 -11.47 -8.54
CA VAL A 107 10.33 -10.57 -8.54
C VAL A 107 9.81 -10.49 -7.11
N TYR A 108 9.73 -9.27 -6.57
CA TYR A 108 9.30 -9.02 -5.20
C TYR A 108 8.30 -7.87 -5.10
N GLY A 109 7.30 -8.03 -4.23
CA GLY A 109 6.38 -6.97 -3.84
C GLY A 109 5.00 -7.47 -3.41
N PRO A 110 4.12 -6.55 -2.97
CA PRO A 110 2.78 -6.90 -2.53
C PRO A 110 1.76 -7.04 -3.67
N VAL A 111 0.86 -8.00 -3.49
CA VAL A 111 -0.42 -8.14 -4.20
C VAL A 111 -1.52 -8.10 -3.15
N LEU A 112 -2.32 -7.05 -3.17
CA LEU A 112 -3.47 -6.89 -2.28
C LEU A 112 -4.73 -7.32 -3.02
N SER A 113 -5.56 -8.15 -2.40
CA SER A 113 -6.83 -8.58 -2.98
C SER A 113 -7.99 -8.47 -2.01
N PHE A 114 -9.16 -8.11 -2.55
CA PHE A 114 -10.39 -7.92 -1.81
C PHE A 114 -11.47 -8.89 -2.30
N PRO A 115 -12.38 -9.34 -1.42
CA PRO A 115 -13.52 -10.13 -1.84
C PRO A 115 -14.45 -9.27 -2.73
N LYS A 116 -15.16 -9.91 -3.67
CA LYS A 116 -16.12 -9.23 -4.57
C LYS A 116 -17.20 -8.43 -3.82
N SER A 117 -17.58 -8.86 -2.62
CA SER A 117 -18.53 -8.12 -1.78
C SER A 117 -17.98 -6.76 -1.32
N PHE A 118 -16.66 -6.61 -1.22
CA PHE A 118 -15.99 -5.38 -0.85
C PHE A 118 -15.58 -4.55 -2.07
N ALA A 119 -15.12 -5.21 -3.14
CA ALA A 119 -14.75 -4.58 -4.41
C ALA A 119 -15.61 -5.17 -5.55
N PRO A 120 -16.86 -4.69 -5.73
CA PRO A 120 -17.81 -5.27 -6.70
C PRO A 120 -17.53 -4.91 -8.16
N GLY A 121 -16.59 -3.98 -8.41
CA GLY A 121 -16.21 -3.55 -9.75
C GLY A 121 -15.36 -4.59 -10.49
N ASN A 122 -14.79 -4.15 -11.61
CA ASN A 122 -14.01 -5.03 -12.51
C ASN A 122 -12.61 -5.36 -11.98
N MET A 123 -12.15 -4.66 -10.94
CA MET A 123 -10.82 -4.85 -10.35
C MET A 123 -10.97 -4.98 -8.84
N SER A 124 -10.45 -6.08 -8.28
CA SER A 124 -10.43 -6.36 -6.84
C SER A 124 -9.02 -6.49 -6.30
N GLU A 125 -8.00 -6.16 -7.10
CA GLU A 125 -6.59 -6.33 -6.76
C GLU A 125 -5.79 -5.05 -7.01
N VAL A 126 -4.80 -4.82 -6.16
CA VAL A 126 -3.78 -3.78 -6.34
C VAL A 126 -2.41 -4.43 -6.24
N VAL A 127 -1.55 -4.18 -7.22
CA VAL A 127 -0.29 -4.90 -7.39
C VAL A 127 0.86 -3.91 -7.56
N SER A 128 1.98 -4.16 -6.88
CA SER A 128 3.24 -3.44 -7.11
C SER A 128 4.40 -4.40 -7.01
N LEU A 129 4.91 -4.85 -8.15
CA LEU A 129 6.02 -5.81 -8.23
C LEU A 129 7.22 -5.14 -8.90
N ARG A 130 8.42 -5.48 -8.43
CA ARG A 130 9.68 -5.07 -9.04
C ARG A 130 10.65 -6.24 -9.08
N PHE A 131 11.54 -6.21 -10.07
CA PHE A 131 12.68 -7.12 -10.10
C PHE A 131 13.82 -6.57 -9.24
N TYR A 132 14.46 -7.45 -8.49
CA TYR A 132 15.63 -7.17 -7.67
C TYR A 132 16.69 -8.22 -7.92
N THR A 133 17.96 -7.82 -8.03
CA THR A 133 19.07 -8.76 -7.86
C THR A 133 19.11 -9.28 -6.43
N ASN A 134 19.82 -10.39 -6.19
CA ASN A 134 19.97 -10.95 -4.85
C ASN A 134 20.48 -9.91 -3.83
N GLN A 135 21.48 -9.12 -4.20
CA GLN A 135 22.04 -8.07 -3.34
C GLN A 135 21.03 -6.95 -3.07
N GLN A 136 20.27 -6.53 -4.07
CA GLN A 136 19.26 -5.48 -3.90
C GLN A 136 18.12 -5.95 -2.99
N LEU A 137 17.68 -7.20 -3.14
CA LEU A 137 16.62 -7.75 -2.29
C LEU A 137 17.12 -7.91 -0.85
N GLN A 138 18.32 -8.43 -0.63
CA GLN A 138 18.92 -8.50 0.70
C GLN A 138 19.03 -7.13 1.36
N ALA A 139 19.43 -6.10 0.62
CA ALA A 139 19.49 -4.73 1.13
C ALA A 139 18.10 -4.18 1.49
N LEU A 140 17.06 -4.55 0.73
CA LEU A 140 15.68 -4.14 1.01
C LEU A 140 15.10 -4.84 2.25
N THR A 141 15.30 -6.15 2.38
CA THR A 141 14.68 -6.96 3.44
C THR A 141 15.53 -7.09 4.70
N GLY A 142 16.77 -6.57 4.70
CA GLY A 142 17.71 -6.72 5.80
C GLY A 142 18.33 -8.11 5.93
N GLY A 143 18.22 -8.95 4.89
CA GLY A 143 18.84 -10.28 4.84
C GLY A 143 18.09 -11.42 5.54
N GLU A 144 16.83 -11.20 5.95
CA GLU A 144 15.93 -12.27 6.45
C GLU A 144 15.34 -13.18 5.36
#